data_AF-A0A4U9HRZ3-F1
#
_entry.id   AF-A0A4U9HRZ3-F1
#
_cell.length_a   1.000
_cell.length_b   1.000
_cell.length_c   1.000
_cell.angle_alpha   90.00
_cell.angle_beta   90.00
_cell.angle_gamma   90.00
#
_symmetry.space_group_name_H-M   'P 1'
#
loop_
_entity.id
_entity.type
_entity.pdbx_description
1 polymer ?
#
loop_
_entity_poly.entity_id
_entity_poly.type
_entity_poly.pdbx_seq_one_letter_code
_entity_poly.pdbx_strand_id
1 'polypeptide(L)' 'MDDPADIDAAVHLTIQSAFITAGQRCTCARRLLVKSGAEGDAFLARLVEVSAKLLPGAWDANDQPFMAG' A
#
# COMPACT_ATOMS: atom_id res chain seq x y z
N MET A 1 -18.73 5.72 10.16
CA MET A 1 -19.16 5.72 8.75
C MET A 1 -18.52 4.47 8.21
N ASP A 2 -19.07 3.33 8.63
CA ASP A 2 -18.37 2.05 8.69
C ASP A 2 -19.21 1.05 7.91
N ASP A 3 -18.95 0.99 6.62
CA ASP A 3 -19.35 -0.16 5.82
C ASP A 3 -18.26 -1.23 6.02
N PRO A 4 -18.60 -2.48 6.38
CA PRO A 4 -17.61 -3.52 6.50
C PRO A 4 -17.00 -3.80 5.12
N ALA A 5 -15.68 -3.68 5.05
CA ALA A 5 -14.82 -4.23 4.00
C ALA A 5 -14.82 -3.53 2.62
N ASP A 6 -14.57 -2.22 2.58
CA ASP A 6 -13.95 -1.65 1.38
C ASP A 6 -12.47 -2.07 1.32
N ILE A 7 -12.22 -3.18 0.62
CA ILE A 7 -10.88 -3.73 0.40
C ILE A 7 -9.98 -2.71 -0.32
N ASP A 8 -10.52 -1.94 -1.27
CA ASP A 8 -9.74 -0.94 -1.99
C ASP A 8 -9.31 0.21 -1.08
N ALA A 9 -10.20 0.68 -0.18
CA ALA A 9 -9.86 1.69 0.81
C ALA A 9 -8.80 1.19 1.80
N ALA A 10 -8.93 -0.06 2.29
CA ALA A 10 -7.96 -0.67 3.19
C ALA A 10 -6.58 -0.84 2.51
N VAL A 11 -6.57 -1.25 1.25
CA VAL A 11 -5.34 -1.38 0.45
C VAL A 11 -4.72 -0.01 0.22
N HIS A 12 -5.51 1.00 -0.16
CA HIS A 12 -5.02 2.37 -0.34
C HIS A 12 -4.34 2.90 0.92
N LEU A 13 -4.98 2.76 2.09
CA LEU A 13 -4.42 3.19 3.36
C LEU A 13 -3.13 2.44 3.72
N THR A 14 -3.09 1.14 3.44
CA THR A 14 -1.91 0.30 3.68
C THR A 14 -0.74 0.75 2.80
N ILE A 15 -0.97 0.97 1.51
CA ILE A 15 0.05 1.43 0.56
C ILE A 15 0.64 2.78 1.01
N GLN A 16 -0.21 3.73 1.36
CA GLN A 16 0.23 5.04 1.85
C GLN A 16 1.03 4.93 3.16
N SER A 17 0.57 4.10 4.10
CA SER A 17 1.24 3.95 5.39
C SER A 17 2.60 3.23 5.29
N ALA A 18 2.72 2.26 4.38
CA ALA A 18 3.91 1.43 4.25
C ALA A 18 4.97 2.03 3.30
N PHE A 19 4.56 2.67 2.21
CA PHE A 19 5.45 2.98 1.09
C PHE A 19 5.63 4.48 0.79
N ILE A 20 4.85 5.38 1.40
CA ILE A 20 5.02 6.82 1.15
C ILE A 20 6.46 7.25 1.48
N THR A 21 7.05 8.13 0.65
CA THR A 21 8.45 8.56 0.77
C THR A 21 9.44 7.40 0.89
N ALA A 22 9.24 6.36 0.08
CA ALA A 22 10.06 5.14 0.08
C ALA A 22 10.14 4.43 1.46
N GLY A 23 9.15 4.63 2.34
CA GLY A 23 9.16 4.05 3.68
C GLY A 23 10.16 4.68 4.64
N GLN A 24 10.74 5.85 4.31
CA GLN A 24 11.77 6.52 5.14
C GLN A 24 11.20 7.31 6.33
N ARG A 25 9.89 7.25 6.57
CA ARG A 25 9.28 7.85 7.77
C ARG A 25 9.37 6.88 8.93
N CYS A 26 9.73 7.38 10.11
CA CYS A 26 9.77 6.59 11.34
C CYS A 26 8.40 6.00 11.72
N THR A 27 7.31 6.55 11.19
CA THR A 27 5.92 6.12 11.41
C THR A 27 5.41 5.10 10.40
N CYS A 28 6.20 4.71 9.40
CA CYS A 28 5.76 3.77 8.38
C CYS A 28 5.39 2.39 8.98
N ALA A 29 4.30 1.83 8.50
CA ALA A 29 3.86 0.50 8.91
C ALA A 29 4.84 -0.56 8.38
N ARG A 30 5.42 -1.35 9.29
CA ARG A 30 6.37 -2.45 8.96
C ARG A 30 5.81 -3.85 9.25
N ARG A 31 4.62 -3.92 9.84
CA ARG A 31 3.90 -5.16 10.15
C ARG A 31 2.43 -4.93 9.89
N LEU A 32 1.78 -5.92 9.28
CA LEU A 32 0.34 -5.91 9.03
C LEU A 32 -0.28 -7.16 9.67
N LEU A 33 -1.34 -6.96 10.45
CA LEU A 33 -2.13 -8.05 11.01
C LEU A 33 -3.34 -8.25 10.10
N VAL A 34 -3.42 -9.41 9.46
CA VAL A 34 -4.49 -9.74 8.52
C VAL A 34 -5.35 -10.85 9.12
N LYS A 35 -6.67 -10.71 9.04
CA LYS A 35 -7.62 -11.73 9.48
C LYS A 35 -7.46 -12.98 8.63
N SER A 36 -7.41 -14.16 9.24
CA SER A 36 -7.38 -15.42 8.50
C SER A 36 -8.72 -15.67 7.77
N GLY A 37 -8.65 -16.28 6.59
CA GLY A 37 -9.80 -16.66 5.78
C GLY A 37 -10.01 -15.78 4.55
N ALA A 38 -11.08 -16.05 3.81
CA ALA A 38 -11.30 -15.52 2.46
C ALA A 38 -11.22 -13.98 2.35
N GLU A 39 -11.69 -13.24 3.36
CA GLU A 39 -11.61 -11.78 3.38
C GLU A 39 -10.16 -11.28 3.44
N GLY A 40 -9.32 -11.92 4.26
CA GLY A 40 -7.90 -11.59 4.37
C GLY A 40 -7.13 -11.98 3.12
N ASP A 41 -7.46 -13.14 2.54
CA ASP A 41 -6.86 -13.60 1.28
C ASP A 41 -7.20 -12.66 0.12
N ALA A 42 -8.45 -12.20 0.04
CA ALA A 42 -8.88 -11.22 -0.96
C ALA A 42 -8.16 -9.87 -0.79
N PHE A 43 -8.02 -9.40 0.45
CA PHE A 43 -7.24 -8.21 0.75
C PHE A 43 -5.76 -8.36 0.36
N LEU A 44 -5.13 -9.49 0.69
CA LEU A 44 -3.72 -9.75 0.33
C LEU A 44 -3.52 -9.82 -1.18
N ALA A 45 -4.40 -10.53 -1.89
CA ALA A 45 -4.36 -10.60 -3.35
C ALA A 45 -4.44 -9.20 -3.98
N ARG A 46 -5.37 -8.37 -3.49
CA ARG A 46 -5.51 -6.99 -3.95
C ARG A 46 -4.32 -6.11 -3.61
N LEU A 47 -3.80 -6.23 -2.39
CA LEU A 47 -2.61 -5.51 -1.95
C LEU A 47 -1.41 -5.83 -2.83
N VAL A 48 -1.19 -7.10 -3.15
CA VAL A 48 -0.11 -7.55 -4.05
C VAL A 48 -0.30 -6.95 -5.46
N GLU A 49 -1.51 -7.02 -6.00
CA GLU A 49 -1.82 -6.47 -7.33
C GLU A 49 -1.53 -4.96 -7.43
N VAL A 50 -1.94 -4.19 -6.41
CA VAL A 50 -1.71 -2.74 -6.36
C VAL A 50 -0.24 -2.41 -6.08
N SER A 51 0.41 -3.15 -5.17
CA SER A 51 1.83 -2.95 -4.85
C SER A 51 2.73 -3.18 -6.06
N ALA A 52 2.39 -4.14 -6.93
CA ALA A 52 3.13 -4.43 -8.16
C ALA A 52 3.07 -3.28 -9.19
N LYS A 53 2.13 -2.34 -9.04
CA LYS A 53 1.98 -1.16 -9.91
C LYS A 53 2.69 0.08 -9.36
N LEU A 54 3.27 0.02 -8.16
CA LEU A 54 4.02 1.15 -7.61
C LEU A 54 5.26 1.40 -8.48
N LEU A 55 5.43 2.65 -8.89
CA LEU A 55 6.55 3.09 -9.71
C LEU A 55 7.62 3.75 -8.82
N PRO A 56 8.69 3.03 -8.44
CA PRO A 56 9.89 3.67 -7.92
C PRO A 56 10.64 4.37 -9.06
N GLY A 57 11.22 5.54 -8.80
CA GLY A 57 11.96 6.28 -9.81
C GLY A 57 12.91 7.32 -9.22
N ALA A 58 13.59 8.06 -10.09
CA ALA A 58 14.40 9.20 -9.68
C ALA A 58 13.52 10.37 -9.28
N TRP A 59 14.00 11.22 -8.37
CA TRP A 59 13.27 12.43 -7.93
C TRP A 59 12.94 13.41 -9.06
N ASP A 60 13.70 13.38 -10.16
CA ASP A 60 13.56 14.24 -11.34
C ASP A 60 13.01 13.50 -12.57
N ALA A 61 12.48 12.30 -12.40
CA ALA A 61 11.89 11.53 -13.50
C ALA A 61 10.73 12.31 -14.14
N ASN A 62 10.65 12.23 -15.48
CA ASN A 62 9.62 12.93 -16.26
C ASN A 62 8.20 12.44 -15.93
N ASP A 63 8.05 11.14 -15.66
CA ASP A 63 6.84 10.59 -15.05
C ASP A 63 7.01 10.57 -13.53
N GLN A 64 6.03 11.14 -12.82
CA GLN A 64 6.14 11.29 -11.37
C GLN A 64 6.09 9.91 -10.68
N PRO A 65 7.18 9.49 -10.00
CA PRO A 65 7.20 8.21 -9.32
C PRO A 65 6.36 8.26 -8.05
N PHE A 66 5.84 7.11 -7.64
CA PHE A 66 5.15 6.96 -6.36
C PHE A 66 6.12 7.16 -5.18
N MET A 67 7.35 6.68 -5.33
CA MET A 67 8.44 6.84 -4.37
C MET A 67 9.73 7.16 -5.13
N ALA A 68 10.44 8.20 -4.67
CA ALA A 68 11.69 8.63 -5.25
C ALA A 68 12.86 8.47 -4.28
N GLY A 69 14.05 8.30 -4.84
CA GLY A 69 15.34 8.36 -4.15
C GLY A 69 16.24 9.43 -4.74
#